data_AF-A0A913YPQ9-F1
#
_entry.id   AF-A0A913YPQ9-F1
#
_cell.length_a   1.000
_cell.length_b   1.000
_cell.length_c   1.000
_cell.angle_alpha   90.00
_cell.angle_beta   90.00
_cell.angle_gamma   90.00
#
_symmetry.space_group_name_H-M   'P 1'
#
loop_
_entity.id
_entity.type
_entity.pdbx_description
1 polymer ?
#
loop_
_entity_poly.entity_id
_entity_poly.type
_entity_poly.pdbx_seq_one_letter_code
_entity_poly.pdbx_strand_id
1 'polypeptide(L)'
;MKRELTCQKDGASFMEGTTYTTKTCLETCLCQDDGKFLCHPCLPKKPSDQCNGWAHEFVKVSLADSVNNKKCHCFKYECRKKTFKSIVKSLWQKIKNKFGSNDGEDE
;
A
#
# COMPACT_ATOMS: atom_id res chain seq x y z
N MET A 1 -17.57 33.80 14.35
CA MET A 1 -16.15 33.39 14.27
C MET A 1 -16.11 31.89 14.00
N LYS A 2 -15.69 31.45 12.81
CA LYS A 2 -15.37 30.02 12.60
C LYS A 2 -14.07 29.76 13.34
N ARG A 3 -14.07 28.88 14.34
CA ARG A 3 -12.82 28.40 14.94
C ARG A 3 -12.16 27.54 13.88
N GLU A 4 -11.00 27.96 13.39
CA GLU A 4 -10.15 27.07 12.58
C GLU A 4 -9.74 25.91 13.47
N LEU A 5 -10.34 24.75 13.24
CA LEU A 5 -10.02 23.53 13.96
C LEU A 5 -8.71 23.00 13.41
N THR A 6 -7.70 22.98 14.27
CA THR A 6 -6.39 22.45 13.96
C THR A 6 -6.10 21.29 14.91
N CYS A 7 -5.55 20.22 14.34
CA CYS A 7 -5.08 19.09 15.12
C CYS A 7 -3.58 19.26 15.40
N GLN A 8 -3.13 18.96 16.62
CA GLN A 8 -1.72 19.00 16.99
C GLN A 8 -1.17 17.60 17.23
N LYS A 9 -0.10 17.23 16.53
CA LYS A 9 0.61 15.95 16.71
C LYS A 9 2.08 16.10 16.31
N ASP A 10 2.97 15.42 17.03
CA ASP A 10 4.42 15.41 16.76
C ASP A 10 5.09 16.80 16.72
N GLY A 11 4.50 17.78 17.41
CA GLY A 11 4.96 19.18 17.47
C GLY A 11 4.52 20.04 16.27
N ALA A 12 3.66 19.53 15.39
CA ALA A 12 3.12 20.25 14.25
C ALA A 12 1.61 20.45 14.37
N SER A 13 1.10 21.54 13.78
CA SER A 13 -0.33 21.84 13.66
C SER A 13 -0.80 21.54 12.24
N PHE A 14 -1.94 20.87 12.12
CA PHE A 14 -2.52 20.41 10.87
C PHE A 14 -3.94 20.96 10.75
N MET A 15 -4.31 21.41 9.55
CA MET A 15 -5.67 21.85 9.29
C MET A 15 -6.61 20.65 9.16
N GLU A 16 -7.90 20.86 9.45
CA GLU A 16 -8.96 19.91 9.12
C GLU A 16 -8.81 19.39 7.69
N GLY A 17 -9.02 18.07 7.51
CA GLY A 17 -8.89 17.39 6.22
C GLY A 17 -7.45 17.10 5.81
N THR A 18 -6.45 17.59 6.55
CA THR A 18 -5.05 17.28 6.28
C THR A 18 -4.72 15.86 6.74
N THR A 19 -4.13 15.07 5.83
CA THR A 19 -3.58 13.75 6.15
C THR A 19 -2.10 13.87 6.49
N TYR A 20 -1.70 13.24 7.60
CA TYR A 20 -0.36 13.24 8.16
C TYR A 20 0.11 11.81 8.43
N THR A 21 1.31 11.46 7.98
CA THR A 21 1.95 10.19 8.35
C THR A 21 2.89 10.40 9.53
N THR A 22 2.79 9.56 10.55
CA THR A 22 3.62 9.64 11.76
C THR A 22 5.10 9.56 11.44
N LYS A 23 5.96 10.16 12.28
CA LYS A 23 7.44 10.10 12.10
C LYS A 23 8.00 8.68 12.04
N THR A 24 7.32 7.71 12.67
CA THR A 24 7.67 6.28 12.65
C THR A 24 7.14 5.56 11.40
N CYS A 25 6.28 6.21 10.63
CA CYS A 25 5.72 5.70 9.37
C CYS A 25 4.90 4.41 9.53
N LEU A 26 4.43 4.20 10.76
CA LEU A 26 3.58 3.08 11.14
C LEU A 26 2.10 3.43 11.00
N GLU A 27 1.74 4.71 10.88
CA GLU A 27 0.35 5.15 10.85
C GLU A 27 0.18 6.37 9.95
N THR A 28 -0.97 6.47 9.31
CA THR A 28 -1.45 7.68 8.64
C THR A 28 -2.68 8.20 9.36
N CYS A 29 -2.76 9.51 9.58
CA CYS A 29 -3.74 10.16 10.44
C CYS A 29 -4.43 11.28 9.68
N LEU A 30 -5.77 11.30 9.69
CA LEU A 30 -6.58 12.39 9.15
C LEU A 30 -6.97 13.33 10.29
N CYS A 31 -6.68 14.63 10.14
CA CYS A 31 -7.22 15.64 11.05
C CYS A 31 -8.71 15.85 10.80
N GLN A 32 -9.54 15.55 11.80
CA GLN A 32 -10.99 15.67 11.75
C GLN A 32 -11.45 17.06 12.22
N ASP A 33 -12.72 17.36 11.94
CA ASP A 33 -13.42 18.60 12.31
C ASP A 33 -13.67 18.73 13.82
N ASP A 34 -13.45 17.68 14.60
CA ASP A 34 -13.48 17.72 16.07
C ASP A 34 -12.10 18.03 16.70
N GLY A 35 -11.09 18.33 15.88
CA GLY A 35 -9.72 18.60 16.30
C GLY A 35 -8.94 17.35 16.71
N LYS A 36 -9.47 16.14 16.46
CA LYS A 36 -8.78 14.87 16.72
C LYS A 36 -8.21 14.28 15.44
N PHE A 37 -7.26 13.37 15.65
CA PHE A 37 -6.71 12.56 14.56
C PHE A 37 -7.39 11.20 14.48
N LEU A 38 -7.90 10.87 13.30
CA LEU A 38 -8.29 9.51 12.94
C LEU A 38 -7.10 8.80 12.28
N CYS A 39 -6.38 7.99 13.06
CA CYS A 39 -5.21 7.27 12.60
C CYS A 39 -5.53 5.83 12.17
N HIS A 40 -4.91 5.40 11.08
CA HIS A 40 -4.94 4.05 10.58
C HIS A 40 -3.51 3.52 10.47
N PRO A 41 -3.23 2.27 10.87
CA PRO A 41 -1.92 1.69 10.72
C PRO A 41 -1.56 1.57 9.24
N CYS A 42 -0.37 2.03 8.88
CA CYS A 42 0.31 1.60 7.68
C CYS A 42 0.55 0.09 7.83
N LEU A 43 0.13 -0.72 6.85
CA LEU A 43 0.27 -2.16 6.93
C LEU A 43 1.56 -2.59 6.22
N PRO A 44 2.70 -2.78 6.93
CA PRO A 44 3.91 -3.31 6.31
C PRO A 44 3.78 -4.81 6.00
N LYS A 45 2.91 -5.52 6.74
CA LYS A 45 2.74 -6.97 6.61
C LYS A 45 1.67 -7.28 5.57
N LYS A 46 1.97 -8.20 4.64
CA LYS A 46 0.97 -8.80 3.76
C LYS A 46 -0.16 -9.34 4.65
N PRO A 47 -1.44 -8.97 4.40
CA PRO A 47 -2.55 -9.54 5.13
C PRO A 47 -2.52 -11.06 4.97
N SER A 48 -2.85 -11.77 6.05
CA SER A 48 -2.82 -13.23 6.09
C SER A 48 -3.71 -13.82 4.99
N ASP A 49 -3.23 -14.92 4.40
CA ASP A 49 -3.75 -15.98 3.50
C ASP A 49 -5.19 -15.95 2.90
N GLN A 50 -5.98 -14.89 3.02
CA GLN A 50 -7.34 -14.81 2.49
C GLN A 50 -7.40 -14.38 1.02
N CYS A 51 -6.28 -13.95 0.42
CA CYS A 51 -6.16 -13.72 -1.03
C CYS A 51 -5.56 -14.95 -1.73
N ASN A 52 -6.10 -16.13 -1.42
CA ASN A 52 -5.66 -17.37 -2.02
C ASN A 52 -6.54 -17.71 -3.23
N GLY A 53 -5.93 -17.82 -4.41
CA GLY A 53 -6.63 -18.18 -5.63
C GLY A 53 -5.85 -17.81 -6.90
N TRP A 54 -6.01 -18.59 -7.97
CA TRP A 54 -5.30 -18.36 -9.22
C TRP A 54 -5.67 -17.02 -9.88
N ALA A 55 -6.90 -16.55 -9.65
CA ALA A 55 -7.47 -15.33 -10.21
C ALA A 55 -7.28 -14.06 -9.34
N HIS A 56 -6.65 -14.15 -8.16
CA HIS A 56 -6.45 -13.01 -7.27
C HIS A 56 -4.97 -12.76 -6.96
N GLU A 57 -4.59 -11.50 -6.80
CA GLU A 57 -3.25 -11.09 -6.40
C GLU A 57 -3.28 -9.98 -5.35
N PHE A 58 -2.27 -10.01 -4.46
CA PHE A 58 -2.01 -8.90 -3.55
C PHE A 58 -1.32 -7.77 -4.30
N VAL A 59 -1.98 -6.61 -4.38
CA VAL A 59 -1.41 -5.40 -4.97
C VAL A 59 -1.06 -4.43 -3.85
N LYS A 60 0.17 -3.90 -3.89
CA LYS A 60 0.63 -2.85 -2.99
C LYS A 60 0.10 -1.50 -3.51
N VAL A 61 -0.74 -0.83 -2.72
CA VAL A 61 -1.38 0.46 -3.06
C VAL A 61 -0.87 1.52 -2.10
N SER A 62 -0.40 2.66 -2.63
CA SER A 62 0.05 3.80 -1.81
C SER A 62 -1.13 4.51 -1.15
N LEU A 63 -1.06 4.70 0.15
CA LEU A 63 -2.02 5.48 0.94
C LEU A 63 -1.54 6.94 0.98
N ALA A 64 -1.75 7.66 -0.12
CA ALA A 64 -1.49 9.10 -0.33
C ALA A 64 -0.07 9.62 0.02
N ASP A 65 0.38 10.63 -0.71
CA ASP A 65 1.65 11.29 -0.45
C ASP A 65 1.56 12.14 0.82
N SER A 66 2.47 11.89 1.78
CA SER A 66 2.64 12.75 2.95
C SER A 66 2.89 14.19 2.52
N VAL A 67 2.09 15.12 3.05
CA VAL A 67 2.17 16.57 2.77
C VAL A 67 3.51 17.18 3.21
N ASN A 68 4.35 16.48 3.95
CA ASN A 68 5.69 16.96 4.30
C ASN A 68 6.78 15.98 3.87
N ASN A 69 7.44 16.37 2.78
CA ASN A 69 8.82 16.03 2.39
C ASN A 69 9.34 14.63 2.79
N LYS A 70 9.35 13.75 1.77
CA LYS A 70 10.41 12.77 1.49
C LYS A 70 10.75 11.80 2.63
N LYS A 71 10.13 10.60 2.58
CA LYS A 71 10.76 9.26 2.76
C LYS A 71 9.79 8.17 3.19
N CYS A 72 8.58 8.53 3.62
CA CYS A 72 7.62 7.54 4.10
C CYS A 72 6.50 7.31 3.11
N HIS A 73 6.54 6.14 2.50
CA HIS A 73 5.45 5.62 1.69
C HIS A 73 4.63 4.67 2.54
N CYS A 74 3.46 5.13 2.95
CA CYS A 74 2.45 4.27 3.56
C CYS A 74 1.80 3.46 2.43
N PHE A 75 1.70 2.14 2.60
CA PHE A 75 1.02 1.28 1.63
C PHE A 75 0.02 0.39 2.35
N LYS A 76 -1.04 0.03 1.64
CA LYS A 76 -1.91 -1.09 1.97
C LYS A 76 -1.77 -2.18 0.92
N TYR A 77 -1.97 -3.42 1.34
CA TYR A 77 -2.16 -4.52 0.40
C TYR A 77 -3.65 -4.69 0.16
N GLU A 78 -4.04 -4.72 -1.11
CA GLU A 78 -5.40 -5.05 -1.52
C GLU A 78 -5.40 -6.37 -2.28
N CYS A 79 -6.40 -7.21 -2.00
CA CYS A 79 -6.66 -8.37 -2.83
C CYS A 79 -7.48 -7.93 -4.05
N ARG A 80 -6.89 -8.02 -5.24
CA ARG A 80 -7.56 -7.65 -6.50
C ARG A 80 -7.62 -8.84 -7.44
N LYS A 81 -8.61 -8.84 -8.35
CA LYS A 81 -8.66 -9.80 -9.45
C LYS A 81 -7.48 -9.52 -10.39
N LYS A 82 -6.72 -10.58 -10.70
CA LYS A 82 -5.66 -10.51 -11.71
C LYS A 82 -6.26 -10.11 -13.03
N THR A 83 -5.55 -9.24 -13.73
CA THR A 83 -5.88 -8.94 -15.12
C THR A 83 -5.61 -10.16 -15.99
N PHE A 84 -6.34 -10.31 -17.10
CA PHE A 84 -6.07 -11.38 -18.08
C PHE A 84 -4.59 -11.41 -18.50
N LYS A 85 -3.98 -10.23 -18.67
CA LYS A 85 -2.53 -10.10 -18.96
C LYS A 85 -1.65 -10.70 -17.86
N SER A 86 -1.98 -10.48 -16.58
CA SER A 86 -1.25 -11.06 -15.44
C SER A 86 -1.43 -12.58 -15.35
N ILE A 87 -2.64 -13.08 -15.64
CA ILE A 87 -2.96 -14.52 -15.69
C ILE A 87 -2.18 -15.20 -16.83
N VAL A 88 -2.26 -14.67 -18.05
CA VAL A 88 -1.55 -15.20 -19.22
C VAL A 88 -0.04 -15.16 -19.00
N LYS A 89 0.51 -14.05 -18.49
CA LYS A 89 1.94 -13.96 -18.15
C LYS A 89 2.35 -15.02 -17.12
N SER A 90 1.55 -15.24 -16.08
CA SER A 90 1.81 -16.27 -15.07
C SER A 90 1.78 -17.68 -15.65
N LEU A 91 0.83 -17.97 -16.54
CA LEU A 91 0.73 -19.26 -17.22
C LEU A 91 1.89 -19.48 -18.20
N TRP A 92 2.26 -18.46 -18.96
CA TRP A 92 3.40 -18.50 -19.88
C TRP A 92 4.72 -18.77 -19.16
N GLN A 93 4.93 -18.13 -18.00
CA GLN A 93 6.12 -18.39 -17.17
C GLN A 93 6.14 -19.83 -16.64
N LYS A 94 4.99 -20.39 -16.23
CA LYS A 94 4.90 -21.80 -15.83
C LYS A 94 5.22 -22.76 -16.97
N ILE A 95 4.73 -22.48 -18.17
CA ILE A 95 5.04 -23.27 -19.37
C ILE A 95 6.53 -23.16 -19.69
N LYS A 96 7.09 -21.95 -19.69
CA LYS A 96 8.52 -21.74 -19.94
C LYS A 96 9.41 -22.48 -18.93
N ASN A 97 9.08 -22.46 -17.65
CA ASN A 97 9.86 -23.21 -16.65
C ASN A 97 9.67 -24.73 -16.76
N LYS A 98 8.54 -25.20 -17.29
CA LYS A 98 8.26 -26.63 -17.49
C LYS A 98 8.92 -27.20 -18.74
N PHE A 99 9.15 -26.37 -19.76
CA PHE A 99 9.69 -26.79 -21.06
C PHE A 99 11.04 -26.14 -21.42
N GLY A 100 11.58 -25.26 -20.56
CA GLY A 100 12.80 -24.46 -20.80
C GLY A 100 14.03 -24.93 -20.04
N SER A 101 14.06 -26.17 -19.56
CA SER A 101 15.30 -26.85 -19.16
C SER A 101 15.56 -27.98 -20.15
N ASN A 102 15.99 -27.61 -21.35
CA ASN A 102 16.68 -28.53 -22.26
C ASN A 102 17.51 -27.72 -23.26
N ASP A 103 18.38 -26.84 -22.76
CA ASP A 103 19.57 -26.46 -23.50
C ASP A 103 20.64 -27.48 -23.08
N GLY A 104 20.65 -28.61 -23.79
CA GLY A 104 21.80 -29.49 -23.81
C GLY A 104 22.95 -28.72 -24.46
N GLU A 105 23.93 -28.32 -23.66
CA GLU A 105 25.26 -27.99 -24.15
C GLU A 105 25.94 -29.32 -24.52
N ASP A 106 25.70 -29.75 -25.77
CA ASP A 106 26.66 -30.56 -26.53
C ASP A 106 27.65 -29.56 -27.17
N GLU A 107 28.85 -29.43 -26.59
CA GLU A 107 30.14 -29.41 -27.33
C GLU A 107 31.34 -29.55 -26.38
#